data_AF-A0A9Q3J372-F1
#
_entry.id   AF-A0A9Q3J372-F1
#
_cell.length_a   1.000
_cell.length_b   1.000
_cell.length_c   1.000
_cell.angle_alpha   90.00
_cell.angle_beta   90.00
_cell.angle_gamma   90.00
#
_symmetry.space_group_name_H-M   'P 1'
#
loop_
_entity.id
_entity.type
_entity.pdbx_description
1 polymer ?
#
loop_
_entity_poly.entity_id
_entity_poly.type
_entity_poly.pdbx_seq_one_letter_code
_entity_poly.pdbx_strand_id
1 'polypeptide(L)' 'MGQALLKEIPKLKEWPHFSGEGEYDHMEFIRGIDMIKEYFELPDRLVTARFNTLLTKSAHRWYIKLRQAHGHQS' A
#
# COMPACT_ATOMS: atom_id res chain seq x y z
N MET A 1 -18.81 -10.54 14.41
CA MET A 1 -17.36 -10.77 14.21
C MET A 1 -16.75 -9.41 13.89
N GLY A 2 -15.96 -8.75 14.75
CA GLY A 2 -15.68 -7.33 14.46
C GLY A 2 -14.61 -6.55 15.22
N GLN A 3 -13.79 -7.16 16.08
CA GLN A 3 -12.69 -6.42 16.74
C GLN A 3 -11.39 -7.22 16.85
N ALA A 4 -11.43 -8.56 16.82
CA ALA A 4 -10.25 -9.41 16.94
C ALA A 4 -9.35 -9.34 15.70
N LEU A 5 -9.92 -9.42 14.49
CA LEU A 5 -9.15 -9.41 13.23
C LEU A 5 -8.35 -8.13 13.01
N LEU A 6 -8.85 -6.98 13.47
CA LEU A 6 -8.15 -5.69 13.33
C LEU A 6 -6.82 -5.65 14.11
N LYS A 7 -6.72 -6.40 15.22
CA LYS A 7 -5.50 -6.48 16.03
C LYS A 7 -4.44 -7.39 15.42
N GLU A 8 -4.85 -8.25 14.49
CA GLU A 8 -3.97 -9.20 13.79
C GLU A 8 -3.43 -8.63 12.48
N ILE A 9 -4.01 -7.53 11.96
CA ILE A 9 -3.49 -6.84 10.77
C ILE A 9 -2.05 -6.38 11.06
N PRO A 10 -1.08 -6.75 10.21
CA PRO A 10 0.31 -6.33 10.35
C PRO A 10 0.40 -4.81 10.42
N LYS A 11 1.29 -4.31 11.29
CA LYS A 11 1.58 -2.88 11.36
C LYS A 11 2.17 -2.44 10.03
N LEU A 12 1.96 -1.18 9.66
CA LEU A 12 2.47 -0.59 8.42
C LEU A 12 3.96 -0.89 8.13
N LYS A 13 4.81 -0.93 9.16
CA LYS A 13 6.23 -1.26 9.04
C LYS A 13 6.53 -2.70 8.58
N GLU A 14 5.56 -3.59 8.71
CA GLU A 14 5.65 -5.02 8.36
C GLU A 14 5.15 -5.28 6.92
N TRP A 15 4.58 -4.27 6.27
CA TRP A 15 4.14 -4.35 4.90
C TRP A 15 5.34 -4.16 3.95
N PRO A 16 5.29 -4.75 2.75
CA PRO A 16 6.34 -4.52 1.76
C PRO A 16 6.40 -3.03 1.39
N HIS A 17 7.61 -2.52 1.18
CA HIS A 17 7.85 -1.15 0.72
C HIS A 17 8.35 -1.19 -0.71
N PHE A 18 7.97 -0.20 -1.51
CA PHE A 18 8.35 -0.12 -2.91
C PHE A 18 9.06 1.19 -3.20
N SER A 19 10.26 1.10 -3.77
CA SER A 19 11.10 2.27 -4.05
C SER A 19 11.02 2.73 -5.50
N GLY A 20 10.73 1.79 -6.42
CA GLY A 20 10.73 2.03 -7.85
C GLY A 20 12.12 2.28 -8.44
N GLU A 21 13.17 1.78 -7.78
CA GLU A 21 14.56 1.91 -8.20
C GLU A 21 15.22 0.56 -8.52
N GLY A 22 14.61 -0.57 -8.15
CA GLY A 22 15.12 -1.91 -8.43
C GLY A 22 14.50 -2.54 -9.67
N GLU A 23 15.21 -3.46 -10.33
CA GLU A 23 14.58 -4.34 -11.32
C GLU A 23 13.70 -5.37 -10.59
N TYR A 24 12.43 -5.46 -10.97
CA TYR A 24 11.44 -6.42 -10.45
C TYR A 24 10.96 -6.25 -9.00
N ASP A 25 11.29 -5.15 -8.30
CA ASP A 25 10.80 -4.86 -6.94
C ASP A 25 9.27 -4.66 -6.87
N HIS A 26 8.61 -4.40 -8.00
CA HIS A 26 7.16 -4.22 -8.09
C HIS A 26 6.37 -5.53 -7.92
N MET A 27 6.90 -6.66 -8.42
CA MET A 27 6.17 -7.95 -8.37
C MET A 27 6.10 -8.50 -6.95
N GLU A 28 7.17 -8.36 -6.18
CA GLU A 28 7.17 -8.73 -4.76
C GLU A 28 6.28 -7.81 -3.94
N PHE A 29 6.32 -6.51 -4.21
CA PHE A 29 5.43 -5.54 -3.57
C PHE A 29 3.96 -5.88 -3.82
N ILE A 30 3.54 -6.03 -5.07
CA ILE A 30 2.14 -6.32 -5.43
C ILE A 30 1.67 -7.63 -4.78
N ARG A 31 2.44 -8.72 -4.93
CA ARG A 31 2.08 -10.02 -4.33
C ARG A 31 1.97 -9.94 -2.81
N GLY A 32 2.87 -9.22 -2.14
CA GLY A 32 2.80 -9.04 -0.69
C GLY A 32 1.58 -8.24 -0.24
N ILE A 33 1.21 -7.18 -0.98
CA ILE A 33 -0.02 -6.42 -0.72
C ILE A 33 -1.25 -7.30 -0.92
N ASP A 34 -1.32 -8.06 -2.02
CA ASP A 34 -2.46 -8.92 -2.32
C ASP A 34 -2.64 -10.01 -1.27
N MET A 35 -1.55 -10.64 -0.83
CA MET A 35 -1.59 -11.66 0.23
C MET A 35 -2.12 -11.09 1.56
N ILE A 36 -1.68 -9.89 1.96
CA ILE A 36 -2.19 -9.23 3.18
C ILE A 36 -3.65 -8.84 3.00
N LYS A 37 -4.02 -8.30 1.82
CA LYS A 37 -5.39 -7.90 1.53
C LYS A 37 -6.34 -9.10 1.60
N GLU A 38 -5.96 -10.22 1.00
CA GLU A 38 -6.76 -11.45 0.98
C GLU A 38 -6.87 -12.06 2.38
N TYR A 39 -5.74 -12.22 3.08
CA TYR A 39 -5.72 -12.85 4.41
C TYR A 39 -6.52 -12.07 5.46
N PHE A 40 -6.51 -10.74 5.39
CA PHE A 40 -7.20 -9.87 6.35
C PHE A 40 -8.49 -9.24 5.79
N GLU A 41 -8.95 -9.67 4.61
CA GLU A 41 -10.15 -9.16 3.92
C GLU A 41 -10.21 -7.62 3.86
N LEU A 42 -9.06 -6.99 3.54
CA LEU A 42 -8.95 -5.53 3.62
C LEU A 42 -9.65 -4.86 2.44
N PRO A 43 -10.48 -3.83 2.69
CA PRO A 43 -11.05 -3.03 1.62
C PRO A 43 -9.97 -2.17 0.93
N ASP A 44 -10.12 -1.97 -0.37
CA ASP A 44 -9.16 -1.21 -1.20
C ASP A 44 -8.85 0.19 -0.66
N ARG A 45 -9.85 0.87 -0.09
CA ARG A 45 -9.66 2.18 0.54
C ARG A 45 -8.64 2.17 1.68
N LEU A 46 -8.55 1.07 2.45
CA LEU A 46 -7.57 0.95 3.54
C LEU A 46 -6.18 0.64 3.00
N VAL A 47 -6.07 -0.19 1.96
CA VAL A 47 -4.80 -0.50 1.30
C VAL A 47 -4.24 0.76 0.63
N THR A 48 -5.04 1.45 -0.16
CA THR A 48 -4.64 2.68 -0.88
C THR A 48 -4.31 3.84 0.05
N ALA A 49 -4.97 3.97 1.21
CA ALA A 49 -4.61 4.96 2.22
C ALA A 49 -3.18 4.76 2.76
N ARG A 50 -2.68 3.51 2.77
CA ARG A 50 -1.33 3.17 3.24
C ARG A 50 -0.24 3.44 2.21
N PHE A 51 -0.57 3.60 0.93
CA PHE A 51 0.43 3.81 -0.15
C PHE A 51 1.29 5.06 0.04
N ASN A 52 0.81 6.09 0.73
CA ASN A 52 1.64 7.25 1.07
C ASN A 52 2.85 6.87 1.95
N THR A 53 2.76 5.79 2.73
CA THR A 53 3.83 5.30 3.61
C THR A 53 4.63 4.16 2.96
N LEU A 54 3.95 3.29 2.20
CA LEU A 54 4.57 2.10 1.61
C LEU A 54 5.40 2.40 0.36
N LEU A 55 5.02 3.45 -0.38
CA LEU A 55 5.80 3.94 -1.50
C LEU A 55 6.92 4.84 -0.97
N THR A 56 8.14 4.61 -1.43
CA THR A 56 9.35 5.32 -1.01
C THR A 56 10.07 5.88 -2.25
N LYS A 57 11.00 6.81 -2.02
CA LYS A 57 11.88 7.38 -3.07
C LYS A 57 11.14 7.79 -4.36
N SER A 58 11.49 7.21 -5.50
CA SER A 58 10.93 7.56 -6.82
C SER A 58 9.44 7.23 -6.92
N ALA A 59 9.03 6.08 -6.38
CA ALA A 59 7.62 5.69 -6.34
C ALA A 59 6.77 6.66 -5.48
N HIS A 60 7.30 7.12 -4.34
CA HIS A 60 6.62 8.10 -3.49
C HIS A 60 6.41 9.43 -4.19
N ARG A 61 7.47 9.94 -4.83
CA ARG A 61 7.41 11.19 -5.60
C ARG A 61 6.38 11.12 -6.73
N TRP A 62 6.33 10.00 -7.45
CA TRP A 62 5.33 9.76 -8.49
C TRP A 62 3.91 9.76 -7.90
N TYR A 63 3.70 9.05 -6.79
CA TYR A 63 2.39 8.94 -6.16
C TYR A 63 1.85 10.29 -5.67
N ILE A 64 2.69 11.12 -5.03
CA ILE A 64 2.29 12.47 -4.62
C ILE A 64 1.88 13.30 -5.84
N LYS A 65 2.67 13.28 -6.92
CA LYS A 65 2.34 14.01 -8.15
C LYS A 65 1.02 13.56 -8.76
N LEU A 66 0.79 12.25 -8.81
CA LEU A 66 -0.47 11.67 -9.29
C LEU A 66 -1.66 12.15 -8.44
N ARG A 67 -1.53 12.14 -7.11
CA ARG A 67 -2.56 12.61 -6.18
C ARG A 67 -2.78 14.12 -6.27
N GLN A 68 -1.76 14.92 -6.57
CA GLN A 68 -1.92 16.36 -6.80
C GLN A 68 -2.64 16.63 -8.13
N ALA A 69 -2.30 15.87 -9.18
CA ALA A 69 -2.91 16.01 -10.50
C ALA A 69 -4.39 15.57 -10.53
N HIS A 70 -4.75 14.52 -9.79
CA HIS A 70 -6.08 13.88 -9.87
C HIS A 70 -6.89 13.90 -8.57
N GLY A 71 -6.31 14.32 -7.44
CA GLY A 71 -6.97 14.28 -6.11
C GLY A 71 -8.08 15.30 -5.90
N HIS A 72 -8.35 16.16 -6.89
CA HIS A 72 -9.47 17.11 -6.89
C HIS A 72 -10.67 16.65 -7.74
N GLN A 73 -10.64 15.45 -8.31
CA GLN A 73 -11.82 14.93 -9.00
C GLN A 73 -12.83 14.41 -7.97
N SER A 74 -13.70 15.32 -7.53
CA SER A 74 -14.96 15.04 -6.82
C SER A 74 -15.97 14.36 -7.72
#